data_AF-A0A0C9TNQ5-F1
#
_entry.id   AF-A0A0C9TNQ5-F1
#
_cell.length_a   1.000
_cell.length_b   1.000
_cell.length_c   1.000
_cell.angle_alpha   90.00
_cell.angle_beta   90.00
_cell.angle_gamma   90.00
#
_symmetry.space_group_name_H-M   'P 1'
#
loop_
_entity.id
_entity.type
_entity.pdbx_description
1 polymer ?
#
loop_
_entity_poly.entity_id
_entity_poly.type
_entity_poly.pdbx_seq_one_letter_code
_entity_poly.pdbx_strand_id
1 'polypeptide(L)'
;DHYHIAESSSKTIDIMDWLSDNQGDPALVDFNDKLKDHLLARLGGLAFDGEEHAFTDADRDSLIIRKNRIYLHSFLRVNYTTYDLRREQDSISSRTHPDLMVLSHEDGSDGIVPHPYWYGRVIHIFHVDVLHFKPGTELNPPDIQRINVLFVRWFGRETSIPTGFAAKQLHRVGFLDSTDPSAFGFLDPDQVVRGIHLIPAFTHGRTGELLPPSIARPAGEIDDWKLYYVNM
;
A
#
# COMPACT_ATOMS: atom_id res chain seq x y z
N ASP A 1 -11.69 17.31 -2.43
CA ASP A 1 -11.28 15.92 -2.71
C ASP A 1 -9.78 15.79 -2.62
N HIS A 2 -9.32 14.91 -1.74
CA HIS A 2 -7.90 14.68 -1.46
C HIS A 2 -7.21 13.92 -2.60
N TYR A 3 -7.89 12.93 -3.17
CA TYR A 3 -7.37 12.12 -4.28
C TYR A 3 -8.39 11.89 -5.38
N HIS A 4 -7.92 11.41 -6.53
CA HIS A 4 -8.74 11.02 -7.67
C HIS A 4 -8.22 9.74 -8.33
N ILE A 5 -9.12 8.79 -8.57
CA ILE A 5 -8.90 7.56 -9.35
C ILE A 5 -10.03 7.47 -10.39
N ALA A 6 -9.72 6.95 -11.57
CA ALA A 6 -10.69 6.85 -12.65
C ALA A 6 -11.95 6.05 -12.26
N GLU A 7 -13.12 6.46 -12.75
CA GLU A 7 -14.37 5.73 -12.52
C GLU A 7 -14.51 4.48 -13.40
N SER A 8 -13.67 4.34 -14.43
CA SER A 8 -13.70 3.22 -15.37
C SER A 8 -13.61 1.85 -14.69
N SER A 9 -14.37 0.88 -15.20
CA SER A 9 -14.37 -0.52 -14.77
C SER A 9 -13.92 -1.46 -15.89
N SER A 10 -13.10 -0.97 -16.84
CA SER A 10 -12.75 -1.70 -18.06
C SER A 10 -11.75 -2.86 -17.85
N LYS A 11 -10.76 -2.68 -16.96
CA LYS A 11 -9.76 -3.71 -16.68
C LYS A 11 -10.11 -4.43 -15.38
N THR A 12 -10.54 -5.68 -15.49
CA THR A 12 -10.95 -6.50 -14.35
C THR A 12 -10.08 -7.72 -14.20
N ILE A 13 -9.89 -8.16 -12.96
CA ILE A 13 -9.27 -9.43 -12.61
C ILE A 13 -10.22 -10.17 -11.68
N ASP A 14 -10.46 -11.46 -11.94
CA ASP A 14 -11.10 -12.34 -10.97
C ASP A 14 -10.06 -12.74 -9.91
N ILE A 15 -10.39 -12.52 -8.64
CA ILE A 15 -9.45 -12.72 -7.53
C ILE A 15 -9.06 -14.19 -7.43
N MET A 16 -10.00 -15.13 -7.58
CA MET A 16 -9.72 -16.55 -7.40
C MET A 16 -8.83 -17.08 -8.52
N ASP A 17 -9.18 -16.75 -9.77
CA ASP A 17 -8.39 -17.17 -10.94
C ASP A 17 -6.96 -16.61 -10.83
N TRP A 18 -6.84 -15.34 -10.44
CA TRP A 18 -5.54 -14.68 -10.30
C TRP A 18 -4.67 -15.25 -9.17
N LEU A 19 -5.27 -15.56 -8.01
CA LEU A 19 -4.56 -16.22 -6.93
C LEU A 19 -4.14 -17.65 -7.32
N SER A 20 -4.98 -18.35 -8.09
CA SER A 20 -4.65 -19.68 -8.62
C SER A 20 -3.50 -19.65 -9.62
N ASP A 21 -3.48 -18.67 -10.52
CA ASP A 21 -2.42 -18.51 -11.52
C ASP A 21 -1.06 -18.13 -10.91
N ASN A 22 -1.07 -17.50 -9.72
CA ASN A 22 0.12 -17.00 -9.02
C ASN A 22 0.35 -17.73 -7.69
N GLN A 23 0.03 -19.03 -7.64
CA GLN A 23 0.24 -19.85 -6.44
C GLN A 23 1.69 -19.82 -5.98
N GLY A 24 1.87 -19.59 -4.68
CA GLY A 24 3.19 -19.54 -4.04
C GLY A 24 3.92 -18.20 -4.18
N ASP A 25 3.29 -17.18 -4.79
CA ASP A 25 3.84 -15.84 -4.80
C ASP A 25 3.84 -15.26 -3.36
N PRO A 26 4.98 -14.78 -2.84
CA PRO A 26 5.04 -14.24 -1.48
C PRO A 26 4.18 -12.99 -1.28
N ALA A 27 3.90 -12.22 -2.33
CA ALA A 27 3.04 -11.04 -2.23
C ALA A 27 1.56 -11.40 -2.08
N LEU A 28 1.16 -12.64 -2.40
CA LEU A 28 -0.23 -13.07 -2.42
C LEU A 28 -0.62 -13.97 -1.25
N VAL A 29 0.29 -14.18 -0.31
CA VAL A 29 0.02 -14.91 0.93
C VAL A 29 -1.08 -14.20 1.71
N ASP A 30 -2.16 -14.93 2.01
CA ASP A 30 -3.35 -14.45 2.71
C ASP A 30 -4.01 -13.21 2.09
N PHE A 31 -3.81 -12.97 0.79
CA PHE A 31 -4.25 -11.77 0.09
C PHE A 31 -5.74 -11.48 0.29
N ASN A 32 -6.60 -12.50 0.15
CA ASN A 32 -8.05 -12.32 0.24
C ASN A 32 -8.50 -11.95 1.65
N ASP A 33 -7.91 -12.58 2.67
CA ASP A 33 -8.27 -12.35 4.07
C ASP A 33 -7.79 -10.97 4.51
N LYS A 34 -6.55 -10.61 4.18
CA LYS A 34 -6.00 -9.25 4.40
C LYS A 34 -6.81 -8.18 3.64
N LEU A 35 -7.28 -8.48 2.43
CA LEU A 35 -8.11 -7.54 1.67
C LEU A 35 -9.45 -7.33 2.36
N LYS A 36 -10.11 -8.40 2.80
CA LYS A 36 -11.38 -8.30 3.55
C LYS A 36 -11.20 -7.54 4.85
N ASP A 37 -10.13 -7.80 5.60
CA ASP A 37 -9.80 -7.12 6.85
C ASP A 37 -9.63 -5.62 6.63
N HIS A 38 -8.86 -5.23 5.59
CA HIS A 38 -8.72 -3.84 5.20
C HIS A 38 -10.06 -3.18 4.83
N LEU A 39 -10.92 -3.88 4.09
CA LEU A 39 -12.23 -3.35 3.69
C LEU A 39 -13.18 -3.20 4.88
N LEU A 40 -13.19 -4.17 5.80
CA LEU A 40 -13.98 -4.13 7.03
C LEU A 40 -13.54 -2.98 7.94
N ALA A 41 -12.23 -2.79 8.13
CA ALA A 41 -11.69 -1.68 8.92
C ALA A 41 -12.18 -0.32 8.38
N ARG A 42 -12.14 -0.16 7.05
CA ARG A 42 -12.62 1.07 6.39
C ARG A 42 -14.12 1.28 6.50
N LEU A 43 -14.90 0.22 6.33
CA LEU A 43 -16.36 0.28 6.48
C LEU A 43 -16.81 0.50 7.93
N GLY A 44 -15.98 0.08 8.90
CA GLY A 44 -16.15 0.34 10.32
C GLY A 44 -15.72 1.73 10.75
N GLY A 45 -15.02 2.49 9.90
CA GLY A 45 -14.46 3.81 10.23
C GLY A 45 -13.29 3.73 11.22
N LEU A 46 -12.59 2.59 11.27
CA LEU A 46 -11.40 2.43 12.10
C LEU A 46 -10.27 3.29 11.50
N ALA A 47 -9.57 4.02 12.36
CA ALA A 47 -8.45 4.83 11.93
C ALA A 47 -7.30 3.94 11.47
N PHE A 48 -6.56 4.39 10.46
CA PHE A 48 -5.29 3.77 10.12
C PHE A 48 -4.26 4.17 11.17
N ASP A 49 -3.89 3.22 12.03
CA ASP A 49 -2.87 3.35 13.07
C ASP A 49 -1.56 2.65 12.70
N GLY A 50 -1.49 2.12 11.47
CA GLY A 50 -0.33 1.41 10.96
C GLY A 50 -0.30 -0.08 11.27
N GLU A 51 -1.29 -0.61 11.98
CA GLU A 51 -1.47 -2.05 12.16
C GLU A 51 -2.65 -2.56 11.32
N GLU A 52 -2.51 -3.76 10.75
CA GLU A 52 -3.64 -4.43 10.12
C GLU A 52 -4.60 -4.92 11.20
N HIS A 53 -5.85 -4.47 11.12
CA HIS A 53 -6.89 -4.90 12.05
C HIS A 53 -7.29 -6.34 11.74
N ALA A 54 -7.10 -7.24 12.69
CA ALA A 54 -7.53 -8.63 12.54
C ALA A 54 -9.02 -8.78 12.82
N PHE A 55 -9.76 -9.38 11.89
CA PHE A 55 -11.17 -9.72 12.05
C PHE A 55 -11.37 -11.22 12.16
N THR A 56 -12.51 -11.63 12.73
CA THR A 56 -12.86 -13.06 12.78
C THR A 56 -13.40 -13.53 11.43
N ASP A 57 -13.39 -14.84 11.19
CA ASP A 57 -13.94 -15.40 9.95
C ASP A 57 -15.44 -15.06 9.79
N ALA A 58 -16.18 -15.02 10.90
CA ALA A 58 -17.59 -14.60 10.90
C ALA A 58 -17.77 -13.15 10.46
N ASP A 59 -16.85 -12.25 10.84
CA ASP A 59 -16.86 -10.86 10.37
C ASP A 59 -16.52 -10.79 8.88
N ARG A 60 -15.52 -11.55 8.42
CA ARG A 60 -15.13 -11.64 7.00
C ARG A 60 -16.23 -12.22 6.12
N ASP A 61 -17.09 -13.07 6.65
CA ASP A 61 -18.26 -13.62 5.96
C ASP A 61 -19.40 -12.61 5.80
N SER A 62 -19.42 -11.55 6.63
CA SER A 62 -20.36 -10.44 6.47
C SER A 62 -20.07 -9.54 5.27
N LEU A 63 -18.88 -9.68 4.67
CA LEU A 63 -18.42 -8.89 3.52
C LEU A 63 -18.32 -9.74 2.26
N ILE A 64 -19.07 -9.34 1.23
CA ILE A 64 -19.05 -9.99 -0.10
C ILE A 64 -18.42 -9.03 -1.12
N ILE A 65 -17.30 -9.46 -1.71
CA ILE A 65 -16.73 -8.81 -2.90
C ILE A 65 -17.55 -9.23 -4.11
N ARG A 66 -18.23 -8.27 -4.74
CA ARG A 66 -19.14 -8.53 -5.84
C ARG A 66 -18.41 -9.15 -7.03
N LYS A 67 -18.95 -10.27 -7.53
CA LYS A 67 -18.39 -11.05 -8.65
C LYS A 67 -16.96 -11.54 -8.43
N ASN A 68 -16.44 -11.49 -7.20
CA ASN A 68 -15.05 -11.83 -6.90
C ASN A 68 -14.01 -11.06 -7.75
N ARG A 69 -14.28 -9.78 -8.06
CA ARG A 69 -13.46 -9.00 -9.00
C ARG A 69 -12.84 -7.77 -8.37
N ILE A 70 -11.59 -7.53 -8.75
CA ILE A 70 -10.93 -6.23 -8.61
C ILE A 70 -10.92 -5.52 -9.97
N TYR A 71 -11.04 -4.19 -9.94
CA TYR A 71 -11.04 -3.34 -11.11
C TYR A 71 -9.79 -2.46 -11.10
N LEU A 72 -8.81 -2.79 -11.96
CA LEU A 72 -7.50 -2.17 -11.98
C LEU A 72 -7.51 -0.77 -12.62
N HIS A 73 -6.70 0.10 -12.05
CA HIS A 73 -6.47 1.47 -12.50
C HIS A 73 -4.99 1.71 -12.80
N SER A 74 -4.73 2.64 -13.73
CA SER A 74 -3.36 2.97 -14.12
C SER A 74 -2.74 4.08 -13.28
N PHE A 75 -3.56 4.98 -12.73
CA PHE A 75 -3.11 6.19 -12.06
C PHE A 75 -3.96 6.52 -10.83
N LEU A 76 -3.28 7.00 -9.80
CA LEU A 76 -3.83 7.71 -8.65
C LEU A 76 -3.31 9.15 -8.72
N ARG A 77 -4.18 10.14 -8.52
CA ARG A 77 -3.78 11.53 -8.37
C ARG A 77 -4.04 11.98 -6.95
N VAL A 78 -3.03 12.52 -6.27
CA VAL A 78 -3.13 12.99 -4.88
C VAL A 78 -2.85 14.49 -4.86
N ASN A 79 -3.75 15.25 -4.25
CA ASN A 79 -3.57 16.68 -4.05
C ASN A 79 -2.88 16.91 -2.71
N TYR A 80 -1.84 17.73 -2.69
CA TYR A 80 -1.11 18.07 -1.47
C TYR A 80 -0.87 19.58 -1.40
N THR A 81 -0.61 20.05 -0.18
CA THR A 81 -0.30 21.47 0.06
C THR A 81 1.20 21.64 0.16
N THR A 82 1.77 22.53 -0.64
CA THR A 82 3.18 22.89 -0.63
C THR A 82 3.49 23.87 0.50
N TYR A 83 4.77 24.06 0.82
CA TYR A 83 5.22 24.97 1.87
C TYR A 83 4.74 26.43 1.68
N ASP A 84 4.64 26.89 0.44
CA ASP A 84 4.12 28.22 0.09
C ASP A 84 2.57 28.29 0.03
N LEU A 85 1.91 27.32 0.66
CA LEU A 85 0.45 27.19 0.80
C LEU A 85 -0.29 27.07 -0.55
N ARG A 86 0.40 26.56 -1.58
CA ARG A 86 -0.23 26.24 -2.86
C ARG A 86 -0.68 24.79 -2.87
N ARG A 87 -1.63 24.49 -3.75
CA ARG A 87 -2.04 23.12 -4.03
C ARG A 87 -1.31 22.61 -5.25
N GLU A 88 -0.63 21.48 -5.09
CA GLU A 88 -0.06 20.70 -6.17
C GLU A 88 -0.68 19.31 -6.23
N GLN A 89 -0.38 18.58 -7.29
CA GLN A 89 -0.92 17.25 -7.53
C GLN A 89 0.17 16.31 -8.02
N ASP A 90 0.34 15.20 -7.32
CA ASP A 90 1.21 14.11 -7.75
C ASP A 90 0.41 13.04 -8.49
N SER A 91 1.01 12.47 -9.53
CA SER A 91 0.45 11.34 -10.28
C SER A 91 1.26 10.08 -9.98
N ILE A 92 0.65 9.16 -9.24
CA ILE A 92 1.24 7.89 -8.83
C ILE A 92 0.77 6.80 -9.79
N SER A 93 1.70 5.98 -10.26
CA SER A 93 1.43 4.84 -11.13
C SER A 93 2.37 3.70 -10.80
N SER A 94 1.85 2.47 -10.77
CA SER A 94 2.65 1.27 -10.52
C SER A 94 3.79 1.05 -11.52
N ARG A 95 3.83 1.78 -12.64
CA ARG A 95 4.84 1.62 -13.71
C ARG A 95 5.96 2.65 -13.70
N THR A 96 5.69 3.90 -13.36
CA THR A 96 6.65 5.01 -13.61
C THR A 96 7.02 5.75 -12.34
N HIS A 97 6.04 6.03 -11.47
CA HIS A 97 6.24 6.70 -10.20
C HIS A 97 5.41 5.98 -9.14
N PRO A 98 5.85 4.79 -8.70
CA PRO A 98 5.05 3.95 -7.82
C PRO A 98 5.25 4.29 -6.35
N ASP A 99 6.27 5.09 -6.01
CA ASP A 99 6.66 5.35 -4.63
C ASP A 99 5.79 6.46 -4.02
N LEU A 100 5.31 6.21 -2.81
CA LEU A 100 4.44 7.09 -2.06
C LEU A 100 4.93 7.27 -0.62
N MET A 101 4.43 8.31 0.05
CA MET A 101 4.62 8.52 1.48
C MET A 101 3.30 8.64 2.22
N VAL A 102 3.24 8.07 3.42
CA VAL A 102 2.12 8.13 4.37
C VAL A 102 2.63 8.63 5.71
N LEU A 103 1.75 9.11 6.57
CA LEU A 103 2.11 9.41 7.96
C LEU A 103 2.48 8.11 8.68
N SER A 104 3.59 8.15 9.41
CA SER A 104 3.96 7.04 10.28
C SER A 104 3.24 7.12 11.62
N HIS A 105 3.09 5.97 12.25
CA HIS A 105 2.62 5.83 13.62
C HIS A 105 3.74 5.27 14.51
N GLU A 106 4.99 5.67 14.24
CA GLU A 106 6.13 5.25 15.05
C GLU A 106 6.09 5.95 16.41
N ASP A 107 5.83 5.18 17.47
CA ASP A 107 6.11 5.61 18.82
C ASP A 107 7.62 5.71 19.04
N GLY A 108 8.08 6.78 19.68
CA GLY A 108 9.48 6.96 20.00
C GLY A 108 9.95 5.87 20.96
N SER A 109 10.66 4.87 20.45
CA SER A 109 11.32 3.85 21.26
C SER A 109 12.66 4.36 21.80
N ASP A 110 13.16 3.74 22.88
CA ASP A 110 14.37 4.18 23.58
C ASP A 110 15.57 4.33 22.63
N GLY A 111 15.93 5.58 22.33
CA GLY A 111 17.11 5.95 21.55
C GLY A 111 16.91 6.09 20.04
N ILE A 112 15.72 5.83 19.49
CA ILE A 112 15.41 6.03 18.06
C ILE A 112 14.47 7.23 17.91
N VAL A 113 14.92 8.24 17.17
CA VAL A 113 14.06 9.38 16.81
C VAL A 113 12.97 8.88 15.86
N PRO A 114 11.68 9.04 16.22
CA PRO A 114 10.57 8.65 15.37
C PRO A 114 10.63 9.47 14.09
N HIS A 115 10.46 8.80 12.95
CA HIS A 115 10.46 9.47 11.66
C HIS A 115 9.02 9.65 11.20
N PRO A 116 8.59 10.84 10.77
CA PRO A 116 7.17 11.18 10.58
C PRO A 116 6.47 10.46 9.42
N TYR A 117 7.19 9.71 8.58
CA TYR A 117 6.62 9.13 7.37
C TYR A 117 7.02 7.69 7.14
N TRP A 118 6.09 6.87 6.68
CA TRP A 118 6.44 5.61 6.02
C TRP A 118 6.42 5.76 4.52
N TYR A 119 7.15 4.88 3.85
CA TYR A 119 7.27 4.86 2.41
C TYR A 119 6.84 3.51 1.89
N GLY A 120 6.12 3.51 0.77
CA GLY A 120 5.65 2.30 0.11
C GLY A 120 5.75 2.43 -1.40
N ARG A 121 5.88 1.29 -2.08
CA ARG A 121 5.83 1.18 -3.54
C ARG A 121 4.50 0.54 -3.94
N VAL A 122 3.71 1.24 -4.75
CA VAL A 122 2.44 0.74 -5.27
C VAL A 122 2.67 -0.37 -6.30
N ILE A 123 2.10 -1.54 -6.03
CA ILE A 123 2.06 -2.68 -6.96
C ILE A 123 0.81 -2.57 -7.84
N HIS A 124 -0.36 -2.42 -7.21
CA HIS A 124 -1.65 -2.31 -7.90
C HIS A 124 -2.51 -1.19 -7.31
N ILE A 125 -3.21 -0.49 -8.20
CA ILE A 125 -4.25 0.48 -7.87
C ILE A 125 -5.55 -0.14 -8.37
N PHE A 126 -6.54 -0.32 -7.52
CA PHE A 126 -7.82 -0.88 -7.94
C PHE A 126 -8.98 -0.38 -7.12
N HIS A 127 -10.19 -0.69 -7.56
CA HIS A 127 -11.36 -0.64 -6.70
C HIS A 127 -12.03 -2.00 -6.62
N VAL A 128 -12.81 -2.19 -5.57
CA VAL A 128 -13.72 -3.31 -5.39
C VAL A 128 -15.13 -2.79 -5.14
N ASP A 129 -16.11 -3.52 -5.64
CA ASP A 129 -17.51 -3.33 -5.29
C ASP A 129 -17.84 -4.30 -4.16
N VAL A 130 -18.24 -3.80 -3.00
CA VAL A 130 -18.54 -4.62 -1.82
C VAL A 130 -19.99 -4.49 -1.39
N LEU A 131 -20.51 -5.59 -0.85
CA LEU A 131 -21.78 -5.66 -0.13
C LEU A 131 -21.47 -6.04 1.32
N HIS A 132 -21.85 -5.20 2.26
CA HIS A 132 -21.59 -5.43 3.69
C HIS A 132 -22.91 -5.64 4.42
N PHE A 133 -23.08 -6.85 4.97
CA PHE A 133 -24.28 -7.27 5.69
C PHE A 133 -24.10 -7.01 7.18
N LYS A 134 -24.54 -5.83 7.65
CA LYS A 134 -24.50 -5.53 9.08
C LYS A 134 -25.60 -6.30 9.82
N PRO A 135 -25.31 -6.86 11.01
CA PRO A 135 -26.33 -7.45 11.88
C PRO A 135 -27.46 -6.44 12.15
N GLY A 136 -28.71 -6.82 11.89
CA GLY A 136 -29.89 -5.97 12.12
C GLY A 136 -30.35 -5.09 10.95
N THR A 137 -29.68 -5.13 9.80
CA THR A 137 -30.13 -4.45 8.55
C THR A 137 -30.85 -5.36 7.54
N GLU A 138 -31.29 -6.55 7.96
CA GLU A 138 -31.89 -7.60 7.12
C GLU A 138 -33.11 -7.17 6.28
N LEU A 139 -33.76 -6.07 6.65
CA LEU A 139 -34.97 -5.56 5.99
C LEU A 139 -34.69 -4.88 4.63
N ASN A 140 -33.43 -4.48 4.35
CA ASN A 140 -33.05 -3.85 3.09
C ASN A 140 -31.82 -4.56 2.49
N PRO A 141 -31.80 -4.80 1.17
CA PRO A 141 -30.59 -5.30 0.51
C PRO A 141 -29.45 -4.27 0.72
N PRO A 142 -28.22 -4.71 1.04
CA PRO A 142 -27.12 -3.78 1.24
C PRO A 142 -26.80 -3.03 -0.04
N ASP A 143 -26.53 -1.74 0.09
CA ASP A 143 -26.07 -0.91 -1.02
C ASP A 143 -24.67 -1.35 -1.46
N ILE A 144 -24.45 -1.34 -2.77
CA ILE A 144 -23.13 -1.60 -3.34
C ILE A 144 -22.23 -0.40 -3.01
N GLN A 145 -21.14 -0.67 -2.32
CA GLN A 145 -20.14 0.35 -2.00
C GLN A 145 -18.89 0.12 -2.83
N ARG A 146 -18.46 1.15 -3.55
CA ARG A 146 -17.20 1.16 -4.26
C ARG A 146 -16.09 1.62 -3.33
N ILE A 147 -15.08 0.80 -3.13
CA ILE A 147 -13.93 1.11 -2.27
C ILE A 147 -12.65 1.06 -3.11
N ASN A 148 -11.91 2.17 -3.15
CA ASN A 148 -10.63 2.27 -3.84
C ASN A 148 -9.50 1.80 -2.94
N VAL A 149 -8.63 0.89 -3.39
CA VAL A 149 -7.57 0.28 -2.58
C VAL A 149 -6.24 0.35 -3.33
N LEU A 150 -5.16 0.60 -2.61
CA LEU A 150 -3.79 0.44 -3.08
C LEU A 150 -3.21 -0.83 -2.48
N PHE A 151 -2.57 -1.65 -3.30
CA PHE A 151 -1.73 -2.75 -2.83
C PHE A 151 -0.27 -2.32 -2.94
N VAL A 152 0.43 -2.32 -1.81
CA VAL A 152 1.75 -1.70 -1.67
C VAL A 152 2.78 -2.70 -1.10
N ARG A 153 4.04 -2.52 -1.50
CA ARG A 153 5.22 -3.12 -0.88
C ARG A 153 5.91 -2.07 -0.02
N TRP A 154 6.10 -2.35 1.26
CA TRP A 154 6.61 -1.37 2.22
C TRP A 154 8.14 -1.30 2.25
N PHE A 155 8.64 -0.11 2.58
CA PHE A 155 10.06 0.11 2.86
C PHE A 155 10.31 0.20 4.37
N GLY A 156 11.35 -0.47 4.85
CA GLY A 156 11.90 -0.33 6.18
C GLY A 156 12.98 0.75 6.25
N ARG A 157 13.06 1.45 7.37
CA ARG A 157 14.11 2.45 7.64
C ARG A 157 15.43 1.78 8.01
N GLU A 158 16.53 2.32 7.51
CA GLU A 158 17.85 1.99 8.02
C GLU A 158 18.17 2.87 9.23
N THR A 159 18.13 2.28 10.43
CA THR A 159 18.34 2.98 11.71
C THR A 159 19.76 2.84 12.26
N SER A 160 20.61 2.03 11.62
CA SER A 160 21.97 1.73 12.07
C SER A 160 22.94 2.93 12.04
N ILE A 161 22.61 3.97 11.26
CA ILE A 161 23.46 5.13 11.02
C ILE A 161 22.67 6.42 11.32
N PRO A 162 23.29 7.42 11.96
CA PRO A 162 22.65 8.72 12.16
C PRO A 162 22.23 9.35 10.82
N THR A 163 20.95 9.73 10.71
CA THR A 163 20.38 10.37 9.51
C THR A 163 19.62 11.65 9.90
N GLY A 164 19.30 12.47 8.91
CA GLY A 164 18.57 13.72 9.08
C GLY A 164 19.48 14.95 9.13
N PHE A 165 18.86 16.10 9.41
CA PHE A 165 19.50 17.41 9.32
C PHE A 165 20.74 17.55 10.22
N ALA A 166 20.67 17.02 11.46
CA ALA A 166 21.78 17.06 12.40
C ALA A 166 23.00 16.27 11.90
N ALA A 167 22.77 15.12 11.26
CA ALA A 167 23.81 14.29 10.67
C ALA A 167 24.24 14.76 9.27
N LYS A 168 23.51 15.71 8.66
CA LYS A 168 23.68 16.15 7.26
C LYS A 168 23.64 14.99 6.26
N GLN A 169 22.83 13.97 6.56
CA GLN A 169 22.65 12.79 5.72
C GLN A 169 21.17 12.57 5.42
N LEU A 170 20.85 12.22 4.18
CA LEU A 170 19.50 11.83 3.79
C LEU A 170 19.09 10.55 4.51
N HIS A 171 17.79 10.44 4.81
CA HIS A 171 17.24 9.19 5.31
C HIS A 171 17.39 8.09 4.25
N ARG A 172 17.72 6.88 4.70
CA ARG A 172 17.85 5.70 3.86
C ARG A 172 16.77 4.69 4.20
N VAL A 173 16.21 4.09 3.15
CA VAL A 173 15.16 3.08 3.25
C VAL A 173 15.48 1.91 2.32
N GLY A 174 15.11 0.70 2.73
CA GLY A 174 15.23 -0.52 1.94
C GLY A 174 13.92 -1.27 1.93
N PHE A 175 13.69 -2.17 0.98
CA PHE A 175 12.50 -3.01 1.03
C PHE A 175 12.53 -3.93 2.24
N LEU A 176 11.36 -4.18 2.82
CA LEU A 176 11.20 -5.29 3.76
C LEU A 176 11.40 -6.62 3.01
N ASP A 177 11.91 -7.60 3.74
CA ASP A 177 12.04 -8.97 3.24
C ASP A 177 10.65 -9.56 3.00
N SER A 178 10.46 -10.28 1.89
CA SER A 178 9.19 -10.91 1.53
C SER A 178 8.65 -11.90 2.56
N THR A 179 9.50 -12.39 3.46
CA THR A 179 9.11 -13.24 4.59
C THR A 179 8.54 -12.47 5.78
N ASP A 180 8.73 -11.15 5.81
CA ASP A 180 8.11 -10.28 6.81
C ASP A 180 6.61 -10.17 6.52
N PRO A 181 5.72 -10.50 7.48
CA PRO A 181 4.27 -10.38 7.30
C PRO A 181 3.80 -8.97 6.90
N SER A 182 4.59 -7.95 7.21
CA SER A 182 4.33 -6.52 6.97
C SER A 182 4.95 -6.02 5.66
N ALA A 183 5.63 -6.88 4.88
CA ALA A 183 6.27 -6.46 3.64
C ALA A 183 5.27 -5.99 2.58
N PHE A 184 4.07 -6.56 2.59
CA PHE A 184 2.98 -6.23 1.68
C PHE A 184 1.74 -5.88 2.47
N GLY A 185 1.00 -4.88 2.00
CA GLY A 185 -0.23 -4.47 2.67
C GLY A 185 -1.16 -3.70 1.77
N PHE A 186 -2.36 -3.45 2.29
CA PHE A 186 -3.36 -2.62 1.65
C PHE A 186 -3.40 -1.22 2.28
N LEU A 187 -3.55 -0.21 1.43
CA LEU A 187 -3.54 1.19 1.83
C LEU A 187 -4.76 1.90 1.24
N ASP A 188 -5.43 2.70 2.08
CA ASP A 188 -6.44 3.62 1.62
C ASP A 188 -5.75 4.78 0.88
N PRO A 189 -6.11 5.08 -0.39
CA PRO A 189 -5.60 6.26 -1.09
C PRO A 189 -5.71 7.56 -0.30
N ASP A 190 -6.65 7.66 0.64
CA ASP A 190 -6.82 8.86 1.47
C ASP A 190 -5.67 9.07 2.49
N GLN A 191 -4.96 7.99 2.84
CA GLN A 191 -3.80 8.05 3.75
C GLN A 191 -2.50 8.47 3.05
N VAL A 192 -2.52 8.55 1.72
CA VAL A 192 -1.35 8.99 0.94
C VAL A 192 -1.16 10.49 1.11
N VAL A 193 -0.02 10.88 1.66
CA VAL A 193 0.32 12.31 1.81
C VAL A 193 0.73 12.90 0.46
N ARG A 194 1.65 12.22 -0.25
CA ARG A 194 2.12 12.59 -1.59
C ARG A 194 2.93 11.46 -2.25
N GLY A 195 3.26 11.63 -3.53
CA GLY A 195 4.25 10.80 -4.20
C GLY A 195 5.67 11.18 -3.75
N ILE A 196 6.62 10.24 -3.86
CA ILE A 196 8.02 10.52 -3.52
C ILE A 196 8.98 10.04 -4.59
N HIS A 197 10.14 10.70 -4.69
CA HIS A 197 11.25 10.25 -5.51
C HIS A 197 12.33 9.58 -4.65
N LEU A 198 12.46 8.26 -4.79
CA LEU A 198 13.52 7.50 -4.13
C LEU A 198 14.74 7.36 -5.04
N ILE A 199 15.90 7.83 -4.57
CA ILE A 199 17.15 7.77 -5.32
C ILE A 199 17.90 6.49 -4.94
N PRO A 200 18.18 5.58 -5.88
CA PRO A 200 18.99 4.39 -5.57
C PRO A 200 20.34 4.74 -4.93
N ALA A 201 20.67 4.06 -3.84
CA ALA A 201 21.97 4.20 -3.19
C ALA A 201 23.00 3.30 -3.90
N PHE A 202 23.48 3.76 -5.07
CA PHE A 202 24.32 2.98 -6.00
C PHE A 202 25.54 2.31 -5.34
N THR A 203 26.12 2.93 -4.32
CA THR A 203 27.29 2.42 -3.58
C THR A 203 27.02 1.13 -2.81
N HIS A 204 25.76 0.88 -2.44
CA HIS A 204 25.37 -0.34 -1.69
C HIS A 204 25.01 -1.51 -2.61
N GLY A 205 24.85 -1.25 -3.92
CA GLY A 205 24.53 -2.26 -4.91
C GLY A 205 23.09 -2.77 -4.83
N ARG A 206 22.86 -3.91 -5.49
CA ARG A 206 21.55 -4.54 -5.68
C ARG A 206 21.48 -5.88 -4.92
N THR A 207 20.27 -6.37 -4.68
CA THR A 207 19.99 -7.67 -4.06
C THR A 207 18.75 -8.30 -4.66
N GLY A 208 18.81 -9.59 -4.96
CA GLY A 208 17.64 -10.42 -5.31
C GLY A 208 17.06 -11.18 -4.11
N GLU A 209 17.67 -11.05 -2.92
CA GLU A 209 17.36 -11.89 -1.76
C GLU A 209 16.06 -11.48 -1.07
N LEU A 210 15.70 -10.19 -1.11
CA LEU A 210 14.55 -9.63 -0.38
C LEU A 210 13.20 -10.03 -0.96
N LEU A 211 13.16 -10.47 -2.22
CA LEU A 211 11.91 -10.89 -2.88
C LEU A 211 12.27 -11.86 -4.02
N PRO A 212 11.86 -13.14 -3.94
CA PRO A 212 12.01 -14.06 -5.06
C PRO A 212 11.17 -13.59 -6.28
N PRO A 213 11.20 -14.30 -7.42
CA PRO A 213 10.33 -13.97 -8.55
C PRO A 213 8.87 -13.81 -8.09
N SER A 214 8.30 -12.63 -8.32
CA SER A 214 6.98 -12.26 -7.81
C SER A 214 6.31 -11.21 -8.70
N ILE A 215 4.98 -11.21 -8.72
CA ILE A 215 4.15 -10.19 -9.36
C ILE A 215 4.34 -8.78 -8.80
N ALA A 216 4.91 -8.66 -7.60
CA ALA A 216 5.21 -7.39 -6.97
C ALA A 216 6.44 -6.69 -7.59
N ARG A 217 7.15 -7.38 -8.50
CA ARG A 217 8.25 -6.80 -9.28
C ARG A 217 7.74 -6.17 -10.58
N PRO A 218 8.30 -5.02 -11.01
CA PRO A 218 8.12 -4.54 -12.36
C PRO A 218 8.55 -5.58 -13.41
N ALA A 219 7.87 -5.61 -14.54
CA ALA A 219 8.15 -6.58 -15.60
C ALA A 219 9.60 -6.46 -16.10
N GLY A 220 10.36 -7.56 -15.99
CA GLY A 220 11.75 -7.64 -16.43
C GLY A 220 12.79 -7.34 -15.35
N GLU A 221 12.39 -6.94 -14.14
CA GLU A 221 13.30 -6.77 -13.01
C GLU A 221 13.52 -8.10 -12.26
N ILE A 222 14.78 -8.39 -11.94
CA ILE A 222 15.20 -9.62 -11.24
C ILE A 222 15.76 -9.37 -9.84
N ASP A 223 16.04 -8.11 -9.50
CA ASP A 223 16.66 -7.67 -8.25
C ASP A 223 16.22 -6.24 -7.89
N ASP A 224 16.39 -5.87 -6.63
CA ASP A 224 16.09 -4.54 -6.09
C ASP A 224 17.40 -3.83 -5.71
N TRP A 225 17.39 -2.49 -5.65
CA TRP A 225 18.45 -1.80 -4.92
C TRP A 225 18.34 -2.11 -3.42
N LYS A 226 19.49 -2.32 -2.76
CA LYS A 226 19.50 -2.61 -1.31
C LYS A 226 18.93 -1.45 -0.50
N LEU A 227 19.27 -0.22 -0.90
CA LEU A 227 18.90 1.00 -0.19
C LEU A 227 18.59 2.11 -1.20
N TYR A 228 17.74 3.03 -0.75
CA TYR A 228 17.36 4.25 -1.44
C TYR A 228 17.51 5.43 -0.50
N TYR A 229 17.96 6.57 -1.04
CA TYR A 229 17.90 7.84 -0.36
C TYR A 229 16.53 8.49 -0.60
N VAL A 230 15.93 8.94 0.49
CA VAL A 230 14.67 9.68 0.48
C VAL A 230 14.95 11.10 0.01
N ASN A 231 14.35 11.51 -1.10
CA ASN A 231 14.39 12.88 -1.61
C ASN A 231 12.97 13.46 -1.65
N MET A 232 12.77 14.60 -1.00
CA MET A 232 11.45 15.25 -0.82
C MET A 232 11.40 16.65 -1.39
#